data_AF-B1FYI0-F1
#
_entry.id   AF-B1FYI0-F1
#
_cell.length_a   1.000
_cell.length_b   1.000
_cell.length_c   1.000
_cell.angle_alpha   90.00
_cell.angle_beta   90.00
_cell.angle_gamma   90.00
#
_symmetry.space_group_name_H-M   'P 1'
#
loop_
_entity.id
_entity.type
_entity.pdbx_description
1 polymer ?
#
loop_
_entity_poly.entity_id
_entity_poly.type
_entity_poly.pdbx_seq_one_letter_code
_entity_poly.pdbx_strand_id
1 'polypeptide(L)'
;MMRAKLKGISSPDVELRTYWPEDEACFGFLVELQIGPENEKGADLFQTMVCTPDWIKAKYSDRKAVWGRHMLIVFEYDLAEIESAISRYVESCTADDWHGLALKLSRFGGWEFEDYQP
;
A
#
# COMPACT_ATOMS: atom_id res chain seq x y z
N MET A 1 9.80 12.52 -18.29
CA MET A 1 9.12 11.50 -17.48
C MET A 1 9.36 11.79 -16.02
N MET A 2 8.28 11.82 -15.24
CA MET A 2 8.27 11.93 -13.79
C MET A 2 8.42 10.54 -13.16
N ARG A 3 8.99 10.48 -11.96
CA ARG A 3 9.10 9.28 -11.12
C ARG A 3 8.37 9.51 -9.81
N ALA A 4 7.68 8.49 -9.31
CA ALA A 4 7.07 8.53 -8.00
C ALA A 4 8.08 8.21 -6.90
N LYS A 5 7.90 8.81 -5.72
CA LYS A 5 8.70 8.56 -4.52
C LYS A 5 7.78 8.39 -3.32
N LEU A 6 8.07 7.39 -2.49
CA LEU A 6 7.44 7.24 -1.18
C LEU A 6 8.00 8.30 -0.23
N LYS A 7 7.13 9.16 0.30
CA LYS A 7 7.50 10.29 1.18
C LYS A 7 7.15 10.03 2.64
N GLY A 8 6.16 9.18 2.88
CA GLY A 8 5.72 8.81 4.21
C GLY A 8 4.97 7.49 4.18
N ILE A 9 5.07 6.77 5.29
CA ILE A 9 4.34 5.54 5.55
C ILE A 9 3.79 5.60 6.99
N SER A 10 2.52 5.27 7.15
CA SER A 10 1.83 5.20 8.44
C SER A 10 0.75 4.13 8.39
N SER A 11 0.08 3.89 9.50
CA SER A 11 -1.10 3.02 9.56
C SER A 11 -2.10 3.62 10.54
N PRO A 12 -3.41 3.62 10.20
CA PRO A 12 -4.45 3.96 11.15
C PRO A 12 -4.77 2.81 12.13
N ASP A 13 -4.35 1.59 11.80
CA ASP A 13 -4.66 0.38 12.58
C ASP A 13 -3.59 0.11 13.65
N VAL A 14 -2.32 0.44 13.37
CA VAL A 14 -1.18 0.09 14.22
C VAL A 14 -0.09 1.18 14.24
N GLU A 15 0.68 1.25 15.33
CA GLU A 15 1.90 2.06 15.38
C GLU A 15 3.08 1.27 14.79
N LEU A 16 3.35 1.46 13.49
CA LEU A 16 4.28 0.63 12.70
C LEU A 16 5.63 0.41 13.38
N ARG A 17 6.22 1.45 13.99
CA ARG A 17 7.57 1.36 14.57
C ARG A 17 7.67 0.47 15.80
N THR A 18 6.56 0.23 16.49
CA THR A 18 6.50 -0.56 17.72
C THR A 18 5.60 -1.78 17.60
N TYR A 19 4.90 -1.93 16.47
CA TYR A 19 3.98 -3.01 16.24
C TYR A 19 4.72 -4.33 15.98
N TRP A 20 4.19 -5.39 16.59
CA TRP A 20 4.51 -6.78 16.29
C TRP A 20 3.22 -7.59 16.40
N PRO A 21 2.84 -8.41 15.42
CA PRO A 21 1.64 -9.23 15.50
C PRO A 21 1.81 -10.36 16.53
N GLU A 22 0.68 -10.86 17.06
CA GLU A 22 0.70 -12.06 17.92
C GLU A 22 1.11 -13.33 17.14
N ASP A 23 0.78 -13.37 15.86
CA ASP A 23 1.14 -14.42 14.91
C ASP A 23 1.69 -13.79 13.62
N GLU A 24 2.99 -13.97 13.38
CA GLU A 24 3.70 -13.42 12.21
C GLU A 24 3.20 -14.00 10.89
N ALA A 25 2.57 -15.19 10.89
CA ALA A 25 1.99 -15.81 9.71
C ALA A 25 0.51 -15.44 9.51
N CYS A 26 -0.15 -14.80 10.49
CA CYS A 26 -1.58 -14.49 10.45
C CYS A 26 -1.91 -13.07 10.94
N PHE A 27 -1.47 -12.06 10.18
CA PHE A 27 -1.81 -10.65 10.43
C PHE A 27 -2.33 -9.92 9.19
N GLY A 28 -2.97 -8.77 9.42
CA GLY A 28 -3.32 -7.81 8.40
C GLY A 28 -3.71 -6.45 8.96
N PHE A 29 -3.24 -5.38 8.33
CA PHE A 29 -3.51 -3.99 8.70
C PHE A 29 -3.45 -3.06 7.47
N LEU A 30 -4.16 -1.95 7.54
CA LEU A 30 -4.13 -0.92 6.51
C LEU A 30 -2.85 -0.09 6.64
N VAL A 31 -2.21 0.19 5.51
CA VAL A 31 -1.07 1.10 5.40
C VAL A 31 -1.49 2.31 4.58
N GLU A 32 -1.15 3.48 5.09
CA GLU A 32 -1.28 4.77 4.44
C GLU A 32 0.06 5.21 3.89
N LEU A 33 0.07 5.58 2.61
CA LEU A 33 1.26 5.91 1.86
C LEU A 33 1.12 7.32 1.31
N GLN A 34 2.05 8.18 1.68
CA GLN A 34 2.19 9.50 1.07
C GLN A 34 3.14 9.36 -0.11
N ILE A 35 2.60 9.44 -1.33
CA ILE A 35 3.38 9.26 -2.56
C ILE A 35 3.29 10.54 -3.37
N GLY A 36 4.43 11.00 -3.89
CA GLY A 36 4.49 12.20 -4.71
C GLY A 36 5.60 12.16 -5.75
N PRO A 37 5.73 13.19 -6.59
CA PRO A 37 6.85 13.31 -7.51
C PRO A 37 8.18 13.37 -6.75
N GLU A 38 9.20 12.68 -7.26
CA GLU A 38 10.54 12.58 -6.64
C GLU A 38 11.17 13.95 -6.34
N ASN A 39 10.99 14.92 -7.24
CA ASN A 39 11.64 16.23 -7.16
C ASN A 39 10.75 17.33 -6.54
N GLU A 40 9.60 16.96 -5.98
CA GLU A 40 8.64 17.92 -5.40
C GLU A 40 8.37 17.61 -3.93
N LYS A 41 7.73 18.55 -3.21
CA LYS A 41 7.33 18.31 -1.81
C LYS A 41 5.94 17.67 -1.68
N GLY A 42 5.02 17.98 -2.60
CA GLY A 42 3.63 17.50 -2.55
C GLY A 42 3.51 15.98 -2.66
N ALA A 43 2.51 15.40 -2.00
CA ALA A 43 2.17 13.99 -2.06
C ALA A 43 0.65 13.85 -1.96
N ASP A 44 0.13 12.79 -2.56
CA ASP A 44 -1.23 12.33 -2.38
C ASP A 44 -1.24 11.09 -1.49
N LEU A 45 -2.40 10.81 -0.90
CA LEU A 45 -2.62 9.64 -0.06
C LEU A 45 -3.05 8.42 -0.89
N PHE A 46 -2.39 7.29 -0.62
CA PHE A 46 -2.77 5.98 -1.12
C PHE A 46 -2.92 4.99 0.04
N GLN A 47 -3.89 4.10 -0.04
CA GLN A 47 -4.13 3.09 1.00
C GLN A 47 -3.93 1.67 0.47
N THR A 48 -3.20 0.84 1.20
CA THR A 48 -2.95 -0.57 0.85
C THR A 48 -3.13 -1.44 2.07
N MET A 49 -3.87 -2.55 1.94
CA MET A 49 -3.95 -3.59 2.96
C MET A 49 -2.69 -4.45 2.89
N VAL A 50 -1.88 -4.46 3.96
CA VAL A 50 -0.80 -5.45 4.10
C VAL A 50 -1.36 -6.62 4.87
N CYS A 51 -1.29 -7.83 4.31
CA CYS A 51 -1.86 -9.00 4.95
C CYS A 51 -1.17 -10.30 4.57
N THR A 52 -1.40 -11.33 5.37
CA THR A 52 -0.95 -12.70 5.13
C THR A 52 -2.04 -13.56 4.50
N PRO A 53 -1.70 -14.62 3.75
CA PRO A 53 -2.68 -15.56 3.23
C PRO A 53 -3.59 -16.15 4.31
N ASP A 54 -3.07 -16.43 5.50
CA ASP A 54 -3.84 -17.01 6.59
C ASP A 54 -4.79 -15.99 7.22
N TRP A 55 -4.38 -14.71 7.31
CA TRP A 55 -5.31 -13.64 7.66
C TRP A 55 -6.46 -13.53 6.66
N ILE A 56 -6.20 -13.64 5.35
CA ILE A 56 -7.26 -13.60 4.32
C ILE A 56 -8.25 -14.75 4.54
N LYS A 57 -7.75 -15.98 4.75
CA LYS A 57 -8.60 -17.15 5.02
C LYS A 57 -9.44 -16.97 6.28
N ALA A 58 -8.84 -16.44 7.35
CA ALA A 58 -9.54 -16.22 8.62
C ALA A 58 -10.60 -15.11 8.48
N LYS A 59 -10.21 -13.95 7.93
CA LYS A 59 -11.04 -12.76 7.77
C LYS A 59 -12.26 -12.98 6.89
N TYR A 60 -12.11 -13.77 5.83
CA TYR A 60 -13.15 -14.03 4.83
C TYR A 60 -13.61 -15.49 4.83
N SER A 61 -13.57 -16.15 5.98
CA SER A 61 -13.91 -17.56 6.15
C SER A 61 -15.35 -17.91 5.74
N ASP A 62 -16.26 -16.94 5.76
CA ASP A 62 -17.65 -17.05 5.31
C ASP A 62 -17.85 -16.84 3.80
N ARG A 63 -16.80 -16.44 3.07
CA ARG A 63 -16.84 -16.14 1.64
C ARG A 63 -16.15 -17.22 0.80
N LYS A 64 -16.55 -17.31 -0.47
CA LYS A 64 -15.92 -18.20 -1.47
C LYS A 64 -14.97 -17.46 -2.42
N ALA A 65 -15.08 -16.14 -2.49
CA ALA A 65 -14.22 -15.29 -3.30
C ALA A 65 -14.20 -13.87 -2.71
N VAL A 66 -13.09 -13.17 -2.91
CA VAL A 66 -12.91 -11.75 -2.58
C VAL A 66 -12.11 -11.06 -3.67
N TRP A 67 -12.37 -9.78 -3.91
CA TRP A 67 -11.52 -8.95 -4.75
C TRP A 67 -10.26 -8.58 -3.97
N GLY A 68 -9.09 -8.99 -4.47
CA GLY A 68 -7.79 -8.74 -3.82
C GLY A 68 -7.13 -7.42 -4.21
N ARG A 69 -7.87 -6.48 -4.82
CA ARG A 69 -7.31 -5.19 -5.23
C ARG A 69 -6.85 -4.43 -3.98
N HIS A 70 -5.73 -3.73 -4.10
CA HIS A 70 -5.09 -2.97 -3.01
C HIS A 70 -4.58 -3.79 -1.83
N MET A 71 -4.22 -5.05 -2.08
CA MET A 71 -3.59 -5.92 -1.09
C MET A 71 -2.12 -6.17 -1.44
N LEU A 72 -1.23 -5.91 -0.50
CA LEU A 72 0.13 -6.46 -0.50
C LEU A 72 0.13 -7.72 0.36
N ILE A 73 0.23 -8.88 -0.30
CA ILE A 73 0.25 -10.18 0.36
C ILE A 73 1.69 -10.54 0.70
N VAL A 74 1.99 -10.68 1.99
CA VAL A 74 3.28 -11.14 2.52
C VAL A 74 3.09 -12.47 3.25
N PHE A 75 4.14 -13.26 3.40
CA PHE A 75 4.00 -14.61 3.98
C PHE A 75 4.29 -14.66 5.48
N GLU A 76 5.11 -13.72 5.97
CA GLU A 76 5.46 -13.55 7.38
C GLU A 76 5.62 -12.05 7.68
N TYR A 77 5.57 -11.67 8.96
CA TYR A 77 5.74 -10.29 9.36
C TYR A 77 7.22 -9.90 9.33
N ASP A 78 7.55 -9.02 8.40
CA ASP A 78 8.82 -8.31 8.38
C ASP A 78 8.56 -6.88 7.88
N LEU A 79 8.54 -5.93 8.82
CA LEU A 79 8.25 -4.53 8.49
C LEU A 79 9.27 -3.96 7.50
N ALA A 80 10.54 -4.34 7.60
CA ALA A 80 11.58 -3.82 6.72
C ALA A 80 11.39 -4.34 5.29
N GLU A 81 11.03 -5.62 5.13
CA GLU A 81 10.71 -6.17 3.80
C GLU A 81 9.40 -5.63 3.25
N ILE A 82 8.38 -5.38 4.09
CA ILE A 82 7.15 -4.70 3.70
C ILE A 82 7.47 -3.30 3.15
N GLU A 83 8.19 -2.47 3.90
CA GLU A 83 8.60 -1.13 3.49
C GLU A 83 9.42 -1.15 2.19
N SER A 84 10.37 -2.09 2.10
CA SER A 84 11.21 -2.29 0.92
C SER A 84 10.40 -2.71 -0.31
N ALA A 85 9.44 -3.62 -0.16
CA ALA A 85 8.55 -4.04 -1.25
C ALA A 85 7.70 -2.86 -1.77
N ILE A 86 7.13 -2.07 -0.85
CA ILE A 86 6.33 -0.88 -1.18
C ILE A 86 7.20 0.16 -1.90
N SER A 87 8.34 0.52 -1.32
CA SER A 87 9.26 1.52 -1.91
C SER A 87 9.72 1.09 -3.31
N ARG A 88 10.11 -0.17 -3.50
CA ARG A 88 10.50 -0.70 -4.83
C ARG A 88 9.37 -0.59 -5.85
N TYR A 89 8.14 -0.92 -5.47
CA TYR A 89 6.99 -0.82 -6.37
C TYR A 89 6.73 0.65 -6.77
N VAL A 90 6.66 1.55 -5.78
CA VAL A 90 6.42 2.98 -6.00
C VAL A 90 7.49 3.59 -6.91
N GLU A 91 8.76 3.34 -6.62
CA GLU A 91 9.89 3.96 -7.33
C GLU A 91 10.12 3.38 -8.74
N SER A 92 9.54 2.20 -9.01
CA SER A 92 9.49 1.62 -10.37
C SER A 92 8.51 2.35 -11.30
N CYS A 93 7.57 3.12 -10.75
CA CYS A 93 6.56 3.82 -11.54
C CYS A 93 7.13 5.10 -12.16
N THR A 94 6.93 5.24 -13.47
CA THR A 94 7.20 6.48 -14.23
C THR A 94 6.01 6.83 -15.12
N ALA A 95 5.78 8.11 -15.39
CA ALA A 95 4.81 8.58 -16.39
C ALA A 95 5.20 9.97 -16.91
N ASP A 96 4.42 10.54 -17.83
CA ASP A 96 4.69 11.87 -18.36
C ASP A 96 4.27 12.98 -17.37
N ASP A 97 3.24 12.73 -16.56
CA ASP A 97 2.72 13.63 -15.54
C ASP A 97 2.32 12.89 -14.24
N TRP A 98 1.89 13.66 -13.24
CA TRP A 98 1.45 13.11 -11.95
C TRP A 98 0.19 12.25 -12.09
N HIS A 99 -0.79 12.68 -12.89
CA HIS A 99 -2.03 11.94 -13.06
C HIS A 99 -1.79 10.54 -13.62
N GLY A 100 -0.94 10.41 -14.65
CA GLY A 100 -0.53 9.13 -15.20
C GLY A 100 0.24 8.24 -14.20
N LEU A 101 1.02 8.84 -13.29
CA LEU A 101 1.64 8.12 -12.17
C LEU A 101 0.59 7.63 -11.16
N ALA A 102 -0.29 8.52 -10.72
CA ALA A 102 -1.35 8.22 -9.76
C ALA A 102 -2.26 7.09 -10.25
N LEU A 103 -2.62 7.08 -11.55
CA LEU A 103 -3.38 5.98 -12.15
C LEU A 103 -2.64 4.63 -12.14
N LYS A 104 -1.31 4.63 -12.30
CA LYS A 104 -0.49 3.40 -12.18
C LYS A 104 -0.42 2.92 -10.73
N LEU A 105 -0.20 3.85 -9.80
CA LEU A 105 -0.16 3.60 -8.36
C LEU A 105 -1.53 3.13 -7.82
N SER A 106 -2.63 3.59 -8.42
CA SER A 106 -4.01 3.19 -8.09
C SER A 106 -4.29 1.70 -8.31
N ARG A 107 -3.42 0.98 -9.03
CA ARG A 107 -3.52 -0.49 -9.14
C ARG A 107 -3.06 -1.20 -7.87
N PHE A 108 -2.17 -0.54 -7.12
CA PHE A 108 -1.54 -1.05 -5.92
C PHE A 108 -2.19 -0.50 -4.64
N GLY A 109 -2.53 0.79 -4.58
CA GLY A 109 -3.18 1.40 -3.41
C GLY A 109 -4.36 2.29 -3.80
N GLY A 110 -5.40 2.35 -2.98
CA GLY A 110 -6.59 3.16 -3.25
C GLY A 110 -6.21 4.63 -3.15
N TRP A 111 -6.38 5.37 -4.24
CA TRP A 111 -5.99 6.79 -4.31
C TRP A 111 -7.12 7.68 -3.79
N GLU A 112 -6.81 8.70 -3.00
CA GLU A 112 -7.84 9.57 -2.42
C GLU A 112 -8.67 10.36 -3.46
N PHE A 113 -8.12 10.57 -4.66
CA PHE A 113 -8.80 11.20 -5.79
C PHE A 113 -9.22 10.20 -6.88
N GLU A 114 -9.25 8.90 -6.57
CA GLU A 114 -9.76 7.90 -7.51
C GLU A 114 -11.19 8.26 -7.94
N ASP A 115 -11.41 8.33 -9.26
CA ASP A 115 -12.67 8.73 -9.89
C ASP A 115 -13.19 10.15 -9.57
N TYR A 116 -12.35 11.04 -9.00
CA TYR A 116 -12.74 12.43 -8.79
C TYR A 116 -12.95 13.16 -10.12
N GLN A 117 -14.17 13.67 -10.33
CA GLN A 117 -14.51 14.59 -11.42
C GLN A 117 -14.81 15.98 -10.82
N PRO A 118 -14.05 17.03 -11.19
CA PRO A 118 -14.25 18.39 -10.70
C PRO A 118 -15.62 19.00 -11.08
#